data_AF-A0A1Q4BZI7-F1
#
_entry.id   AF-A0A1Q4BZI7-F1
#
_cell.length_a   1.000
_cell.length_b   1.000
_cell.length_c   1.000
_cell.angle_alpha   90.00
_cell.angle_beta   90.00
_cell.angle_gamma   90.00
#
_symmetry.space_group_name_H-M   'P 1'
#
loop_
_entity.id
_entity.type
_entity.pdbx_description
1 polymer ?
#
loop_
_entity_poly.entity_id
_entity_poly.type
_entity_poly.pdbx_seq_one_letter_code
_entity_poly.pdbx_strand_id
1 'polypeptide(L)'
;MIETIGTAEQPGSSKQGAERAKFDDAAAATKSIADQALSAGQDLADKAKDFAGSSVGALKGHAADFKDAAKDVASQATDKLKEAVDDKKSSGADYIGSLAGTMRRAAREFDSELPIAATYIRKAAIQVEGVSEGIRNGNLNDLVQNAQSFARRQPTAFLGIAVLVGFGAVRFLKSSAETVSQTDNTSGSHSSTSQGYRDDFTK
;
A
#
# COMPACT_ATOMS: atom_id res chain seq x y z
N MET A 1 18.31 -16.30 74.73
CA MET A 1 18.47 -17.60 74.05
C MET A 1 17.32 -17.73 73.05
N ILE A 2 17.59 -18.24 71.85
CA ILE A 2 16.67 -18.52 70.72
C ILE A 2 16.38 -17.28 69.84
N GLU A 3 17.16 -16.94 68.80
CA GLU A 3 17.34 -17.53 67.44
C GLU A 3 16.25 -17.22 66.39
N THR A 4 16.72 -16.58 65.30
CA THR A 4 16.41 -16.81 63.88
C THR A 4 14.96 -16.77 63.42
N ILE A 5 14.62 -15.70 62.67
CA ILE A 5 13.60 -15.74 61.63
C ILE A 5 14.10 -15.05 60.36
N GLY A 6 14.53 -15.90 59.42
CA GLY A 6 14.16 -15.83 58.01
C GLY A 6 14.51 -14.57 57.22
N THR A 7 15.73 -14.53 56.68
CA THR A 7 16.01 -13.82 55.42
C THR A 7 15.32 -14.60 54.29
N ALA A 8 14.15 -14.12 53.86
CA ALA A 8 13.55 -14.55 52.59
C ALA A 8 14.12 -13.65 51.48
N GLU A 9 15.01 -14.21 50.67
CA GLU A 9 15.35 -13.69 49.35
C GLU A 9 14.07 -13.48 48.53
N GLN A 10 13.92 -12.27 47.96
CA GLN A 10 12.87 -11.96 46.99
C GLN A 10 13.53 -11.77 45.62
N PRO A 11 13.51 -12.76 44.71
CA PRO A 11 14.04 -12.61 43.36
C PRO A 11 12.95 -12.02 42.46
N GLY A 12 12.85 -10.68 42.42
CA GLY A 12 11.77 -9.99 41.68
C GLY A 12 12.20 -8.94 40.65
N SER A 13 13.45 -8.46 40.66
CA SER A 13 13.80 -7.21 39.94
C SER A 13 14.42 -7.39 38.56
N SER A 14 14.64 -8.61 38.08
CA SER A 14 15.40 -8.86 36.84
C SER A 14 14.58 -8.89 35.55
N LYS A 15 13.24 -8.95 35.61
CA LYS A 15 12.40 -9.03 34.39
C LYS A 15 11.99 -7.67 33.81
N GLN A 16 11.77 -6.65 34.64
CA GLN A 16 11.34 -5.30 34.17
C GLN A 16 12.45 -4.52 33.45
N GLY A 17 13.73 -4.75 33.76
CA GLY A 17 14.86 -4.11 33.08
C GLY A 17 15.09 -4.64 31.66
N ALA A 18 14.81 -5.93 31.42
CA ALA A 18 15.00 -6.58 30.13
C ALA A 18 13.88 -6.25 29.13
N GLU A 19 12.67 -5.91 29.58
CA GLU A 19 11.58 -5.44 28.71
C GLU A 19 11.81 -3.99 28.26
N ARG A 20 12.22 -3.08 29.16
CA ARG A 20 12.50 -1.67 28.80
C ARG A 20 13.60 -1.53 27.75
N ALA A 21 14.68 -2.29 27.87
CA ALA A 21 15.77 -2.28 26.89
C ALA A 21 15.32 -2.66 25.46
N LYS A 22 14.31 -3.53 25.32
CA LYS A 22 13.77 -3.92 24.00
C LYS A 22 12.88 -2.84 23.37
N PHE A 23 12.20 -2.04 24.19
CA PHE A 23 11.41 -0.91 23.70
C PHE A 23 12.30 0.27 23.24
N ASP A 24 13.42 0.52 23.92
CA ASP A 24 14.41 1.52 23.51
C ASP A 24 15.09 1.15 22.18
N ASP A 25 15.44 -0.12 21.98
CA ASP A 25 16.02 -0.62 20.72
C ASP A 25 15.03 -0.52 19.54
N ALA A 26 13.76 -0.89 19.77
CA ALA A 26 12.70 -0.77 18.77
C ALA A 26 12.39 0.70 18.41
N ALA A 27 12.42 1.61 19.40
CA ALA A 27 12.26 3.03 19.18
C ALA A 27 13.45 3.64 18.40
N ALA A 28 14.68 3.21 18.70
CA ALA A 28 15.89 3.63 17.99
C ALA A 28 15.90 3.14 16.53
N ALA A 29 15.49 1.89 16.28
CA ALA A 29 15.37 1.34 14.93
C ALA A 29 14.30 2.09 14.10
N THR A 30 13.16 2.41 14.72
CA THR A 30 12.09 3.17 14.05
C THR A 30 12.52 4.59 13.71
N LYS A 31 13.27 5.24 14.62
CA LYS A 31 13.81 6.59 14.40
C LYS A 31 14.83 6.63 13.25
N SER A 32 15.74 5.66 13.19
CA SER A 32 16.70 5.54 12.09
C SER A 32 16.02 5.39 10.72
N ILE A 33 14.98 4.56 10.64
CA ILE A 33 14.19 4.38 9.41
C ILE A 33 13.43 5.66 9.05
N ALA A 34 12.86 6.34 10.05
CA ALA A 34 12.18 7.62 9.84
C ALA A 34 13.15 8.71 9.35
N ASP A 35 14.35 8.81 9.92
CA ASP A 35 15.40 9.75 9.49
C ASP A 35 15.90 9.44 8.08
N GLN A 36 16.05 8.15 7.74
CA GLN A 36 16.46 7.71 6.41
C GLN A 36 15.37 8.01 5.36
N ALA A 37 14.11 7.80 5.71
CA ALA A 37 12.97 8.18 4.88
C ALA A 37 12.84 9.71 4.75
N LEU A 38 13.11 10.47 5.82
CA LEU A 38 13.10 11.93 5.80
C LEU A 38 14.17 12.47 4.87
N SER A 39 15.38 11.91 4.92
CA SER A 39 16.52 12.31 4.09
C SER A 39 16.28 12.01 2.61
N ALA A 40 15.86 10.79 2.28
CA ALA A 40 15.46 10.44 0.91
C ALA A 40 14.25 11.26 0.42
N GLY A 41 13.34 11.61 1.33
CA GLY A 41 12.21 12.49 1.06
C GLY A 41 12.62 13.93 0.77
N GLN A 42 13.66 14.45 1.44
CA GLN A 42 14.22 15.77 1.17
C GLN A 42 14.86 15.85 -0.21
N ASP A 43 15.67 14.86 -0.59
CA ASP A 43 16.28 14.78 -1.93
C ASP A 43 15.22 14.73 -3.04
N LEU A 44 14.14 13.95 -2.82
CA LEU A 44 13.02 13.87 -3.74
C LEU A 44 12.22 15.17 -3.76
N ALA A 45 12.01 15.83 -2.62
CA ALA A 45 11.30 17.10 -2.53
C ALA A 45 12.04 18.22 -3.26
N ASP A 46 13.37 18.24 -3.19
CA ASP A 46 14.18 19.24 -3.90
C ASP A 46 14.19 18.97 -5.41
N LYS A 47 14.35 17.72 -5.85
CA LYS A 47 14.16 17.35 -7.27
C LYS A 47 12.74 17.64 -7.76
N ALA A 48 11.73 17.43 -6.92
CA ALA A 48 10.34 17.74 -7.26
C ALA A 48 10.10 19.24 -7.38
N LYS A 49 10.76 20.09 -6.57
CA LYS A 49 10.71 21.55 -6.72
C LYS A 49 11.34 22.00 -8.04
N ASP A 50 12.49 21.46 -8.40
CA ASP A 50 13.19 21.80 -9.65
C ASP A 50 12.36 21.39 -10.87
N PHE A 51 11.82 20.17 -10.84
CA PHE A 51 10.93 19.66 -11.87
C PHE A 51 9.62 20.47 -11.94
N ALA A 52 8.98 20.75 -10.79
CA ALA A 52 7.77 21.56 -10.75
C ALA A 52 8.02 22.98 -11.27
N GLY A 53 9.13 23.62 -10.91
CA GLY A 53 9.50 24.94 -11.44
C GLY A 53 9.63 24.95 -12.96
N SER A 54 10.24 23.92 -13.52
CA SER A 54 10.44 23.78 -14.97
C SER A 54 9.15 23.39 -15.71
N SER A 55 8.38 22.46 -15.16
CA SER A 55 7.14 21.97 -15.75
C SER A 55 5.99 22.97 -15.63
N VAL A 56 5.85 23.71 -14.52
CA VAL A 56 4.79 24.73 -14.37
C VAL A 56 4.91 25.82 -15.44
N GLY A 57 6.15 26.19 -15.82
CA GLY A 57 6.40 27.12 -16.92
C GLY A 57 5.86 26.61 -18.26
N ALA A 58 6.12 25.34 -18.59
CA ALA A 58 5.65 24.71 -19.83
C ALA A 58 4.14 24.41 -19.83
N LEU A 59 3.61 23.99 -18.67
CA LEU A 59 2.20 23.65 -18.48
C LEU A 59 1.30 24.88 -18.55
N LYS A 60 1.76 26.06 -18.12
CA LYS A 60 0.96 27.29 -18.20
C LYS A 60 0.65 27.70 -19.65
N GLY A 61 1.51 27.36 -20.60
CA GLY A 61 1.30 27.59 -22.03
C GLY A 61 0.37 26.57 -22.70
N HIS A 62 0.30 25.33 -22.19
CA HIS A 62 -0.48 24.23 -22.77
C HIS A 62 -1.64 23.76 -21.88
N ALA A 63 -2.01 24.54 -20.86
CA ALA A 63 -3.04 24.16 -19.89
C ALA A 63 -4.41 23.96 -20.54
N ALA A 64 -4.73 24.75 -21.57
CA ALA A 64 -5.98 24.62 -22.33
C ALA A 64 -6.01 23.29 -23.11
N ASP A 65 -4.99 23.03 -23.92
CA ASP A 65 -4.89 21.80 -24.71
C ASP A 65 -4.84 20.54 -23.83
N PHE A 66 -4.11 20.62 -22.71
CA PHE A 66 -4.05 19.53 -21.74
C PHE A 66 -5.41 19.26 -21.09
N LYS A 67 -6.17 20.32 -20.75
CA LYS A 67 -7.50 20.16 -20.16
C LYS A 67 -8.47 19.49 -21.12
N ASP A 68 -8.42 19.84 -22.41
CA ASP A 68 -9.30 19.26 -23.42
C ASP A 68 -8.93 17.79 -23.68
N ALA A 69 -7.65 17.48 -23.86
CA ALA A 69 -7.17 16.10 -23.99
C ALA A 69 -7.51 15.25 -22.74
N ALA A 70 -7.32 15.81 -21.54
CA ALA A 70 -7.67 15.14 -20.29
C ALA A 70 -9.18 14.89 -20.18
N LYS A 71 -10.02 15.81 -20.65
CA LYS A 71 -11.48 15.65 -20.65
C LYS A 71 -11.93 14.53 -21.59
N ASP A 72 -11.32 14.41 -22.75
CA ASP A 72 -11.66 13.35 -23.71
C ASP A 72 -11.26 11.97 -23.18
N VAL A 73 -10.04 11.84 -22.64
CA VAL A 73 -9.57 10.60 -21.99
C VAL A 73 -10.44 10.25 -20.79
N ALA A 74 -10.78 11.23 -19.96
CA ALA A 74 -11.63 11.02 -18.79
C ALA A 74 -13.04 10.55 -19.18
N SER A 75 -13.63 11.14 -20.24
CA SER A 75 -14.94 10.73 -20.75
C SER A 75 -14.91 9.27 -21.22
N GLN A 76 -13.94 8.92 -22.07
CA GLN A 76 -13.80 7.55 -22.58
C GLN A 76 -13.53 6.52 -21.47
N ALA A 77 -12.69 6.87 -20.50
CA ALA A 77 -12.43 6.02 -19.36
C ALA A 77 -13.68 5.83 -18.51
N THR A 78 -14.45 6.91 -18.27
CA THR A 78 -15.69 6.88 -17.48
C THR A 78 -16.74 6.00 -18.14
N ASP A 79 -16.93 6.10 -19.45
CA ASP A 79 -17.91 5.29 -20.18
C ASP A 79 -17.59 3.79 -20.08
N LYS A 80 -16.31 3.42 -20.30
CA LYS A 80 -15.86 2.02 -20.14
C LYS A 80 -15.94 1.53 -18.70
N LEU A 81 -15.65 2.40 -17.73
CA LEU A 81 -15.76 2.05 -16.32
C LEU A 81 -17.21 1.80 -15.93
N LYS A 82 -18.14 2.63 -16.43
CA LYS A 82 -19.57 2.52 -16.14
C LYS A 82 -20.10 1.17 -16.61
N GLU A 83 -19.77 0.76 -17.83
CA GLU A 83 -20.13 -0.57 -18.37
C GLU A 83 -19.58 -1.71 -17.51
N ALA A 84 -18.30 -1.65 -17.12
CA ALA A 84 -17.68 -2.70 -16.30
C ALA A 84 -18.14 -2.74 -14.83
N VAL A 85 -18.54 -1.58 -14.28
CA VAL A 85 -19.00 -1.44 -12.89
C VAL A 85 -20.45 -1.87 -12.75
N ASP A 86 -21.31 -1.57 -13.72
CA ASP A 86 -22.72 -1.99 -13.70
C ASP A 86 -22.84 -3.53 -13.60
N ASP A 87 -21.91 -4.27 -14.21
CA ASP A 87 -21.84 -5.74 -14.14
C ASP A 87 -21.27 -6.30 -12.81
N LYS A 88 -20.54 -5.50 -12.03
CA LYS A 88 -19.77 -5.98 -10.84
C LYS A 88 -20.06 -5.24 -9.53
N LYS A 89 -21.08 -4.39 -9.54
CA LYS A 89 -21.50 -3.52 -8.45
C LYS A 89 -21.73 -4.23 -7.11
N SER A 90 -22.44 -5.37 -7.12
CA SER A 90 -22.76 -6.13 -5.90
C SER A 90 -21.49 -6.71 -5.26
N SER A 91 -20.67 -7.40 -6.05
CA SER A 91 -19.45 -8.02 -5.55
C SER A 91 -18.48 -6.99 -4.97
N GLY A 92 -18.34 -5.82 -5.60
CA GLY A 92 -17.46 -4.75 -5.10
C GLY A 92 -17.90 -4.18 -3.75
N ALA A 93 -19.21 -3.95 -3.56
CA ALA A 93 -19.74 -3.44 -2.30
C ALA A 93 -19.48 -4.39 -1.12
N ASP A 94 -19.62 -5.70 -1.33
CA ASP A 94 -19.37 -6.70 -0.29
C ASP A 94 -17.90 -6.73 0.15
N TYR A 95 -16.94 -6.59 -0.78
CA TYR A 95 -15.52 -6.48 -0.44
C TYR A 95 -15.20 -5.21 0.35
N ILE A 96 -15.79 -4.08 -0.01
CA ILE A 96 -15.57 -2.79 0.67
C ILE A 96 -16.19 -2.83 2.08
N GLY A 97 -17.38 -3.42 2.24
CA GLY A 97 -18.00 -3.63 3.55
C GLY A 97 -17.17 -4.54 4.45
N SER A 98 -16.60 -5.62 3.90
CA SER A 98 -15.68 -6.50 4.65
C SER A 98 -14.41 -5.78 5.11
N LEU A 99 -13.88 -4.88 4.27
CA LEU A 99 -12.74 -4.04 4.62
C LEU A 99 -13.07 -3.07 5.76
N ALA A 100 -14.22 -2.39 5.69
CA ALA A 100 -14.69 -1.51 6.78
C ALA A 100 -14.85 -2.29 8.10
N GLY A 101 -15.39 -3.52 8.02
CA GLY A 101 -15.48 -4.44 9.15
C GLY A 101 -14.11 -4.81 9.74
N THR A 102 -13.11 -5.06 8.88
CA THR A 102 -11.73 -5.37 9.27
C THR A 102 -11.04 -4.16 9.91
N MET A 103 -11.18 -2.98 9.32
CA MET A 103 -10.69 -1.72 9.89
C MET A 103 -11.32 -1.45 11.25
N ARG A 104 -12.61 -1.71 11.42
CA ARG A 104 -13.28 -1.52 12.71
C ARG A 104 -12.81 -2.54 13.76
N ARG A 105 -12.48 -3.77 13.36
CA ARG A 105 -11.83 -4.77 14.23
C ARG A 105 -10.44 -4.29 14.65
N ALA A 106 -9.61 -3.87 13.70
CA ALA A 106 -8.28 -3.32 13.96
C ALA A 106 -8.35 -2.09 14.88
N ALA A 107 -9.30 -1.17 14.65
CA ALA A 107 -9.47 0.01 15.50
C ALA A 107 -9.80 -0.33 16.96
N ARG A 108 -10.48 -1.46 17.22
CA ARG A 108 -10.73 -1.93 18.59
C ARG A 108 -9.47 -2.49 19.23
N GLU A 109 -8.63 -3.16 18.44
CA GLU A 109 -7.33 -3.65 18.91
C GLU A 109 -6.38 -2.49 19.25
N PHE A 110 -6.32 -1.49 18.37
CA PHE A 110 -5.49 -0.30 18.56
C PHE A 110 -6.03 0.71 19.59
N ASP A 111 -7.27 0.56 20.05
CA ASP A 111 -7.86 1.46 21.07
C ASP A 111 -7.06 1.39 22.39
N SER A 112 -6.51 0.22 22.69
CA SER A 112 -5.71 -0.07 23.89
C SER A 112 -4.28 0.46 23.80
N GLU A 113 -3.70 0.52 22.60
CA GLU A 113 -2.30 0.91 22.39
C GLU A 113 -2.14 2.36 21.93
N LEU A 114 -3.02 2.84 21.05
CA LEU A 114 -2.94 4.15 20.40
C LEU A 114 -4.35 4.75 20.18
N PRO A 115 -4.95 5.38 21.19
CA PRO A 115 -6.33 5.91 21.12
C PRO A 115 -6.52 6.98 20.03
N ILE A 116 -5.45 7.72 19.72
CA ILE A 116 -5.43 8.69 18.61
C ILE A 116 -5.60 7.95 17.28
N ALA A 117 -4.82 6.90 17.03
CA ALA A 117 -4.89 6.11 15.81
C ALA A 117 -6.25 5.42 15.65
N ALA A 118 -6.78 4.85 16.73
CA ALA A 118 -8.10 4.24 16.76
C ALA A 118 -9.21 5.23 16.33
N THR A 119 -9.11 6.50 16.74
CA THR A 119 -10.06 7.55 16.32
C THR A 119 -10.00 7.83 14.82
N TYR A 120 -8.80 7.88 14.23
CA TYR A 120 -8.63 8.08 12.79
C TYR A 120 -9.10 6.88 11.98
N ILE A 121 -8.77 5.66 12.40
CA ILE A 121 -9.22 4.42 11.73
C ILE A 121 -10.76 4.33 11.78
N ARG A 122 -11.36 4.74 12.89
CA ARG A 122 -12.83 4.78 13.04
C ARG A 122 -13.49 5.77 12.08
N LYS A 123 -12.92 6.97 11.94
CA LYS A 123 -13.38 7.96 10.96
C LYS A 123 -13.21 7.46 9.53
N ALA A 124 -12.11 6.79 9.23
CA ALA A 124 -11.88 6.18 7.92
C ALA A 124 -12.91 5.09 7.63
N ALA A 125 -13.20 4.20 8.58
CA ALA A 125 -14.21 3.15 8.43
C ALA A 125 -15.60 3.71 8.10
N ILE A 126 -16.01 4.81 8.73
CA ILE A 126 -17.28 5.50 8.43
C ILE A 126 -17.31 6.01 6.99
N GLN A 127 -16.21 6.58 6.51
CA GLN A 127 -16.14 7.04 5.13
C GLN A 127 -16.14 5.90 4.11
N VAL A 128 -15.49 4.78 4.42
CA VAL A 128 -15.48 3.59 3.56
C VAL A 128 -16.89 2.99 3.45
N GLU A 129 -17.64 2.95 4.55
CA GLU A 129 -19.03 2.50 4.56
C GLU A 129 -19.93 3.37 3.66
N GLY A 130 -19.79 4.70 3.75
CA GLY A 130 -20.52 5.63 2.90
C GLY A 130 -20.23 5.46 1.40
N VAL A 131 -19.00 5.06 1.05
CA VAL A 131 -18.62 4.73 -0.33
C VAL A 131 -19.25 3.40 -0.77
N SER A 132 -19.29 2.38 0.09
CA SER A 132 -19.94 1.09 -0.19
C SER A 132 -21.42 1.29 -0.53
N GLU A 133 -22.13 2.07 0.28
CA GLU A 133 -23.55 2.36 0.09
C GLU A 133 -23.80 3.17 -1.19
N GLY A 134 -22.92 4.13 -1.50
CA GLY A 134 -22.97 4.89 -2.75
C GLY A 134 -22.75 4.01 -3.99
N ILE A 135 -21.79 3.08 -3.92
CA ILE A 135 -21.53 2.09 -4.97
C ILE A 135 -22.74 1.17 -5.13
N ARG A 136 -23.32 0.65 -4.04
CA ARG A 136 -24.50 -0.24 -4.06
C ARG A 136 -25.73 0.43 -4.67
N ASN A 137 -25.93 1.71 -4.39
CA ASN A 137 -27.07 2.49 -4.91
C ASN A 137 -26.82 3.03 -6.33
N GLY A 138 -25.58 2.98 -6.84
CA GLY A 138 -25.26 3.34 -8.23
C GLY A 138 -25.07 4.82 -8.47
N ASN A 139 -24.87 5.58 -7.39
CA ASN A 139 -24.70 7.02 -7.45
C ASN A 139 -23.22 7.38 -7.71
N LEU A 140 -22.67 6.87 -8.82
CA LEU A 140 -21.30 7.18 -9.26
C LEU A 140 -21.10 8.67 -9.47
N ASN A 141 -22.11 9.37 -9.99
CA ASN A 141 -22.05 10.82 -10.20
C ASN A 141 -21.87 11.58 -8.87
N ASP A 142 -22.57 11.16 -7.82
CA ASP A 142 -22.41 11.75 -6.48
C ASP A 142 -21.03 11.45 -5.90
N LEU A 143 -20.49 10.24 -6.14
CA LEU A 143 -19.14 9.87 -5.72
C LEU A 143 -18.08 10.74 -6.40
N VAL A 144 -18.22 10.97 -7.71
CA VAL A 144 -17.33 11.87 -8.48
C VAL A 144 -17.45 13.30 -7.98
N GLN A 145 -18.67 13.78 -7.72
CA GLN A 145 -18.90 15.13 -7.21
C GLN A 145 -18.28 15.33 -5.80
N ASN A 146 -18.40 14.33 -4.94
CA ASN A 146 -17.79 14.31 -3.61
C ASN A 146 -16.27 14.26 -3.69
N ALA A 147 -15.70 13.44 -4.60
CA ALA A 147 -14.26 13.39 -4.85
C ALA A 147 -13.74 14.74 -5.37
N GLN A 148 -14.46 15.40 -6.28
CA GLN A 148 -14.12 16.73 -6.78
C GLN A 148 -14.16 17.77 -5.65
N SER A 149 -15.18 17.72 -4.79
CA SER A 149 -15.28 18.60 -3.62
C SER A 149 -14.12 18.38 -2.65
N PHE A 150 -13.76 17.12 -2.39
CA PHE A 150 -12.61 16.76 -1.56
C PHE A 150 -11.29 17.28 -2.15
N ALA A 151 -11.05 17.09 -3.44
CA ALA A 151 -9.85 17.55 -4.13
C ALA A 151 -9.67 19.08 -4.02
N ARG A 152 -10.77 19.84 -4.12
CA ARG A 152 -10.76 21.30 -3.95
C ARG A 152 -10.53 21.73 -2.50
N ARG A 153 -11.04 20.96 -1.52
CA ARG A 153 -10.92 21.27 -0.09
C ARG A 153 -9.56 20.88 0.49
N GLN A 154 -8.98 19.78 0.01
CA GLN A 154 -7.73 19.21 0.50
C GLN A 154 -6.82 18.80 -0.67
N PRO A 155 -6.22 19.79 -1.37
CA PRO A 155 -5.37 19.51 -2.53
C PRO A 155 -4.15 18.63 -2.18
N THR A 156 -3.58 18.80 -0.99
CA THR A 156 -2.42 18.00 -0.54
C THR A 156 -2.77 16.53 -0.33
N ALA A 157 -3.90 16.25 0.31
CA ALA A 157 -4.37 14.88 0.52
C ALA A 157 -4.70 14.20 -0.83
N PHE A 158 -5.35 14.93 -1.74
CA PHE A 158 -5.67 14.42 -3.06
C PHE A 158 -4.40 14.08 -3.88
N LEU A 159 -3.40 14.97 -3.90
CA LEU A 159 -2.13 14.70 -4.57
C LEU A 159 -1.40 13.50 -3.96
N GLY A 160 -1.39 13.36 -2.63
CA GLY A 160 -0.82 12.20 -1.96
C GLY A 160 -1.48 10.89 -2.39
N ILE A 161 -2.82 10.86 -2.42
CA ILE A 161 -3.58 9.68 -2.91
C ILE A 161 -3.28 9.41 -4.39
N ALA A 162 -3.27 10.44 -5.23
CA ALA A 162 -3.00 10.30 -6.66
C ALA A 162 -1.61 9.70 -6.93
N VAL A 163 -0.58 10.13 -6.19
CA VAL A 163 0.77 9.57 -6.28
C VAL A 163 0.78 8.10 -5.86
N LEU A 164 0.12 7.75 -4.75
CA LEU A 164 0.04 6.35 -4.29
C LEU A 164 -0.67 5.47 -5.32
N VAL A 165 -1.77 5.95 -5.90
CA VAL A 165 -2.50 5.24 -6.97
C VAL A 165 -1.63 5.08 -8.22
N GLY A 166 -0.94 6.14 -8.65
CA GLY A 166 -0.05 6.11 -9.81
C GLY A 166 1.11 5.13 -9.62
N PHE A 167 1.78 5.19 -8.47
CA PHE A 167 2.85 4.24 -8.13
C PHE A 167 2.32 2.81 -8.03
N GLY A 168 1.16 2.61 -7.39
CA GLY A 168 0.51 1.31 -7.30
C GLY A 168 0.18 0.73 -8.68
N ALA A 169 -0.33 1.55 -9.59
CA ALA A 169 -0.60 1.15 -10.97
C ALA A 169 0.68 0.73 -11.70
N VAL A 170 1.75 1.52 -11.60
CA VAL A 170 3.07 1.18 -12.18
C VAL A 170 3.61 -0.12 -11.58
N ARG A 171 3.51 -0.28 -10.26
CA ARG A 171 3.97 -1.48 -9.55
C ARG A 171 3.16 -2.71 -9.95
N PHE A 172 1.86 -2.57 -10.15
CA PHE A 172 0.97 -3.63 -10.61
C PHE A 172 1.31 -4.04 -12.05
N LEU A 173 1.43 -3.07 -12.97
CA LEU A 173 1.84 -3.34 -14.35
C LEU A 173 3.20 -4.05 -14.42
N LYS A 174 4.19 -3.58 -13.64
CA LYS A 174 5.49 -4.24 -13.53
C LYS A 174 5.38 -5.66 -12.97
N SER A 175 4.54 -5.86 -11.93
CA SER A 175 4.32 -7.19 -11.34
C SER A 175 3.65 -8.16 -12.31
N SER A 176 2.66 -7.69 -13.06
CA SER A 176 1.92 -8.50 -14.02
C SER A 176 2.80 -8.91 -15.20
N ALA A 177 3.74 -8.04 -15.62
CA ALA A 177 4.72 -8.38 -16.64
C ALA A 177 5.71 -9.47 -16.17
N GLU A 178 6.12 -9.44 -14.90
CA GLU A 178 7.06 -10.43 -14.33
C GLU A 178 6.44 -11.83 -14.13
N THR A 179 5.11 -11.92 -14.13
CA THR A 179 4.38 -13.20 -13.98
C THR A 179 4.44 -14.06 -15.25
N VAL A 180 4.85 -13.51 -16.40
CA VAL A 180 4.91 -14.23 -17.69
C VAL A 180 6.23 -14.97 -17.93
N SER A 181 7.25 -14.82 -17.07
CA SER A 181 8.57 -15.44 -17.28
C SER A 181 8.86 -16.69 -16.44
N GLN A 182 7.85 -17.31 -15.81
CA GLN A 182 8.02 -18.54 -15.05
C GLN A 182 7.25 -19.71 -15.68
N THR A 183 7.63 -20.10 -16.90
CA THR A 183 7.17 -21.37 -17.51
C THR A 183 8.31 -22.27 -18.00
N ASP A 184 9.53 -21.79 -18.23
CA ASP A 184 10.60 -22.64 -18.75
C ASP A 184 11.76 -22.81 -17.75
N ASN A 185 11.66 -23.81 -16.86
CA ASN A 185 12.82 -24.44 -16.20
C ASN A 185 12.47 -25.75 -15.48
N THR A 186 11.61 -26.59 -16.08
CA THR A 186 11.35 -27.95 -15.58
C THR A 186 11.43 -28.97 -16.70
N SER A 187 12.57 -29.08 -17.39
CA SER A 187 12.84 -30.17 -18.35
C SER A 187 14.34 -30.25 -18.67
N GLY A 188 15.12 -30.74 -17.70
CA GLY A 188 16.54 -31.05 -17.88
C GLY A 188 16.83 -32.49 -17.44
N SER A 189 16.14 -33.43 -18.07
CA SER A 189 16.31 -34.87 -17.91
C SER A 189 17.75 -35.27 -18.24
N HIS A 190 18.54 -35.61 -17.22
CA HIS A 190 19.84 -36.27 -17.41
C HIS A 190 19.60 -37.77 -17.64
N SER A 191 19.36 -38.15 -18.89
CA SER A 191 19.45 -39.54 -19.35
C SER A 191 20.83 -39.75 -20.00
N SER A 192 21.80 -40.23 -19.22
CA SER A 192 23.05 -40.75 -19.77
C SER A 192 22.80 -42.17 -20.30
N THR A 193 22.48 -42.24 -21.59
CA THR A 193 22.29 -43.47 -22.36
C THR A 193 23.64 -44.14 -22.61
N SER A 194 23.71 -45.40 -22.15
CA SER A 194 24.65 -46.43 -22.57
C SER A 194 24.66 -46.58 -24.10
N GLN A 195 25.82 -46.41 -24.73
CA GLN A 195 26.03 -46.83 -26.12
C GLN A 195 27.44 -47.37 -26.30
N GLY A 196 27.57 -48.69 -26.15
CA GLY A 196 28.65 -49.44 -26.75
C GLY A 196 28.24 -49.85 -28.17
N TYR A 197 29.19 -49.79 -29.11
CA TYR A 197 29.47 -50.72 -30.23
C TYR A 197 30.72 -50.14 -30.93
N ARG A 198 31.86 -50.84 -30.89
CA ARG A 198 32.36 -51.74 -31.94
C ARG A 198 32.56 -51.03 -33.28
N ASP A 199 33.81 -50.79 -33.63
CA ASP A 199 34.38 -51.05 -34.97
C ASP A 199 35.91 -50.92 -34.87
N ASP A 200 36.63 -52.05 -34.88
CA ASP A 200 37.97 -52.08 -35.46
C ASP A 200 38.18 -53.46 -36.11
N PHE A 201 38.02 -53.47 -37.42
CA PHE A 201 38.39 -54.56 -38.31
C PHE A 201 39.73 -54.17 -38.93
N THR A 202 40.84 -54.76 -38.46
CA THR A 202 42.11 -54.70 -39.19
C THR A 202 42.79 -56.08 -39.26
N LYS A 203 42.87 -56.55 -40.52
CA LYS A 203 43.61 -57.68 -41.14
C LYS A 203 43.14 -59.12 -40.92
#